data_AF-A0A0F9JC27-F1
#
_entry.id   AF-A0A0F9JC27-F1
#
_cell.length_a   1.000
_cell.length_b   1.000
_cell.length_c   1.000
_cell.angle_alpha   90.00
_cell.angle_beta   90.00
_cell.angle_gamma   90.00
#
_symmetry.space_group_name_H-M   'P 1'
#
loop_
_entity.id
_entity.type
_entity.pdbx_description
1 polymer ?
#
loop_
_entity_poly.entity_id
_entity_poly.type
_entity_poly.pdbx_seq_one_letter_code
_entity_poly.pdbx_strand_id
1 'polypeptide(L)'
;MGKDKTAERKKIYISGPITPRDGNTVLGNVNNAVVAARELYTAGFAPLCPHLSVFMDLDQELSWGEFMKMDKPWVLASDAVLRLEGESKGADLEERWANKAGIPVFRAVETIATFFYSDHTAFREWKQQRVAKLKGEYNTPVSAPLVVCQCDPGECVCQAQLESNKNKVTGAFPDGYRYDLIPPVALRRLAKVFHEGAMKHGEHNWKGGMSVATCINKIMGHLTKYQIGSTEEDHLGNALCRAAMMVHSEEEWPELNGLEL
;
A
#
# COMPACT_ATOMS: atom_id res chain seq x y z
N MET A 1 -16.57 17.05 -36.12
CA MET A 1 -17.41 16.66 -34.95
C MET A 1 -16.56 16.87 -33.71
N GLY A 2 -16.97 17.75 -32.80
CA GLY A 2 -16.13 18.36 -31.77
C GLY A 2 -15.56 17.36 -30.76
N LYS A 3 -14.27 17.50 -30.43
CA LYS A 3 -13.68 16.92 -29.22
C LYS A 3 -14.31 17.66 -28.05
N ASP A 4 -15.18 16.99 -27.32
CA ASP A 4 -15.79 17.53 -26.12
C ASP A 4 -14.68 17.92 -25.13
N LYS A 5 -14.81 19.12 -24.57
CA LYS A 5 -13.88 19.64 -23.57
C LYS A 5 -14.00 18.70 -22.36
N THR A 6 -12.90 18.10 -21.94
CA THR A 6 -12.85 17.25 -20.73
C THR A 6 -13.56 17.97 -19.60
N ALA A 7 -14.78 17.53 -19.25
CA ALA A 7 -15.50 18.09 -18.12
C ALA A 7 -14.61 17.96 -16.88
N GLU A 8 -14.37 19.10 -16.22
CA GLU A 8 -13.50 19.14 -15.04
C GLU A 8 -14.09 18.21 -13.97
N ARG A 9 -13.29 17.23 -13.53
CA ARG A 9 -13.72 16.26 -12.53
C ARG A 9 -13.92 16.97 -11.19
N LYS A 10 -15.03 16.68 -10.52
CA LYS A 10 -15.31 17.24 -9.19
C LYS A 10 -14.27 16.73 -8.18
N LYS A 11 -13.69 17.65 -7.43
CA LYS A 11 -12.63 17.42 -6.44
C LYS A 11 -13.24 16.93 -5.14
N ILE A 12 -12.83 15.76 -4.70
CA ILE A 12 -13.39 15.13 -3.49
C ILE A 12 -12.27 14.90 -2.48
N TYR A 13 -12.35 15.56 -1.33
CA TYR A 13 -11.43 15.35 -0.22
C TYR A 13 -11.87 14.14 0.61
N ILE A 14 -10.95 13.25 0.97
CA ILE A 14 -11.24 12.07 1.79
C ILE A 14 -10.84 12.32 3.23
N SER A 15 -11.83 12.43 4.11
CA SER A 15 -11.67 12.65 5.54
C SER A 15 -11.90 11.34 6.31
N GLY A 16 -11.04 11.00 7.27
CA GLY A 16 -11.13 9.73 7.99
C GLY A 16 -10.12 9.59 9.13
N PRO A 17 -10.19 8.48 9.91
CA PRO A 17 -9.18 8.17 10.90
C PRO A 17 -7.85 7.80 10.23
N ILE A 18 -6.74 8.34 10.73
CA ILE A 18 -5.39 7.83 10.47
C ILE A 18 -4.92 7.05 11.70
N THR A 19 -4.94 7.70 12.87
CA THR A 19 -4.61 7.07 14.15
C THR A 19 -5.71 6.07 14.55
N PRO A 20 -5.35 4.83 14.89
CA PRO A 20 -6.32 3.81 15.27
C PRO A 20 -6.96 4.10 16.64
N ARG A 21 -8.27 3.83 16.77
CA ARG A 21 -9.05 3.94 18.02
C ARG A 21 -9.99 2.75 18.28
N ASP A 22 -10.11 1.87 17.29
CA ASP A 22 -11.11 0.81 17.16
C ASP A 22 -10.47 -0.56 16.85
N GLY A 23 -9.19 -0.74 17.21
CA GLY A 23 -8.44 -1.96 16.92
C GLY A 23 -7.89 -2.07 15.48
N ASN A 24 -8.07 -1.04 14.65
CA ASN A 24 -7.44 -0.95 13.33
C ASN A 24 -5.95 -0.58 13.44
N THR A 25 -5.22 -0.56 12.31
CA THR A 25 -3.84 -0.05 12.24
C THR A 25 -3.77 1.23 11.40
N VAL A 26 -2.71 2.03 11.54
CA VAL A 26 -2.47 3.19 10.67
C VAL A 26 -2.52 2.78 9.20
N LEU A 27 -1.85 1.68 8.83
CA LEU A 27 -1.87 1.17 7.46
C LEU A 27 -3.24 0.62 7.04
N GLY A 28 -4.00 0.03 7.96
CA GLY A 28 -5.38 -0.41 7.70
C GLY A 28 -6.31 0.76 7.39
N ASN A 29 -6.19 1.84 8.16
CA ASN A 29 -6.88 3.11 7.90
C ASN A 29 -6.47 3.75 6.56
N VAL A 30 -5.17 3.78 6.26
CA VAL A 30 -4.66 4.24 4.95
C VAL A 30 -5.24 3.40 3.82
N ASN A 31 -5.27 2.08 3.97
CA ASN A 31 -5.83 1.19 2.96
C ASN A 31 -7.32 1.44 2.74
N ASN A 32 -8.11 1.66 3.80
CA ASN A 32 -9.53 2.01 3.69
C ASN A 32 -9.73 3.29 2.89
N ALA A 33 -8.92 4.32 3.16
CA ALA A 33 -8.97 5.59 2.42
C ALA A 33 -8.52 5.44 0.96
N VAL A 34 -7.51 4.62 0.68
CA VAL A 34 -7.05 4.33 -0.69
C VAL A 34 -8.11 3.57 -1.49
N VAL A 35 -8.83 2.63 -0.85
CA VAL A 35 -9.97 1.95 -1.49
C VAL A 35 -11.05 2.97 -1.87
N ALA A 36 -11.44 3.83 -0.94
CA ALA A 36 -12.41 4.90 -1.21
C ALA A 36 -11.95 5.86 -2.31
N ALA A 37 -10.65 6.23 -2.34
CA ALA A 37 -10.08 7.06 -3.40
C ALA A 37 -10.21 6.40 -4.77
N ARG A 38 -9.94 5.10 -4.88
CA ARG A 38 -10.07 4.35 -6.14
C ARG A 38 -11.53 4.25 -6.60
N GLU A 39 -12.46 4.09 -5.66
CA GLU A 39 -13.90 4.11 -5.95
C GLU A 39 -14.33 5.47 -6.49
N LEU A 40 -13.94 6.57 -5.83
CA LEU A 40 -14.18 7.94 -6.30
C LEU A 40 -13.60 8.20 -7.69
N TYR A 41 -12.33 7.85 -7.91
CA TYR A 41 -11.67 8.02 -9.20
C TYR A 41 -12.41 7.29 -10.32
N THR A 42 -12.86 6.07 -10.04
CA THR A 42 -13.60 5.26 -11.01
C THR A 42 -15.00 5.81 -11.26
N ALA A 43 -15.62 6.41 -10.26
CA ALA A 43 -16.90 7.12 -10.37
C ALA A 43 -16.80 8.46 -11.13
N GLY A 44 -15.64 8.83 -11.68
CA GLY A 44 -15.48 10.06 -12.47
C GLY A 44 -15.01 11.27 -11.66
N PHE A 45 -14.72 11.10 -10.38
CA PHE A 45 -14.24 12.17 -9.51
C PHE A 45 -12.70 12.32 -9.53
N ALA A 46 -12.22 13.41 -8.95
CA ALA A 46 -10.81 13.67 -8.66
C ALA A 46 -10.59 13.59 -7.13
N PRO A 47 -10.19 12.41 -6.60
CA PRO A 47 -10.00 12.25 -5.16
C PRO A 47 -8.67 12.83 -4.67
N LEU A 48 -8.69 13.47 -3.50
CA LEU A 48 -7.49 13.72 -2.69
C LEU A 48 -7.53 12.83 -1.45
N CYS A 49 -6.49 12.00 -1.29
CA CYS A 49 -6.35 11.09 -0.16
C CYS A 49 -5.26 11.60 0.81
N PRO A 50 -5.61 12.42 1.82
CA PRO A 50 -4.64 12.95 2.79
C PRO A 50 -4.01 11.85 3.65
N HIS A 51 -4.60 10.65 3.71
CA HIS A 51 -4.05 9.52 4.44
C HIS A 51 -2.70 9.05 3.89
N LEU A 52 -2.37 9.37 2.63
CA LEU A 52 -1.04 9.11 2.07
C LEU A 52 0.04 10.06 2.62
N SER A 53 -0.34 11.14 3.33
CA SER A 53 0.63 12.05 3.96
C SER A 53 1.46 11.40 5.05
N VAL A 54 1.04 10.25 5.60
CA VAL A 54 1.85 9.46 6.54
C VAL A 54 3.19 9.04 5.95
N PHE A 55 3.32 8.99 4.62
CA PHE A 55 4.57 8.66 3.94
C PHE A 55 5.47 9.88 3.72
N MET A 56 4.97 11.09 3.95
CA MET A 56 5.77 12.33 3.85
C MET A 56 6.50 12.67 5.15
N ASP A 57 6.10 12.06 6.27
CA ASP A 57 6.58 12.35 7.63
C ASP A 57 6.87 11.03 8.37
N LEU A 58 7.66 10.16 7.72
CA LEU A 58 7.99 8.85 8.28
C LEU A 58 8.84 8.95 9.56
N ASP A 59 9.56 10.05 9.69
CA ASP A 59 10.36 10.49 10.84
C ASP A 59 9.55 11.20 11.93
N GLN A 60 8.26 11.51 11.68
CA GLN A 60 7.32 12.12 12.64
C GLN A 60 7.77 13.50 13.16
N GLU A 61 8.36 14.32 12.28
CA GLU A 61 8.75 15.69 12.59
C GLU A 61 7.56 16.65 12.60
N LEU A 62 6.50 16.37 11.85
CA LEU A 62 5.33 17.23 11.76
C LEU A 62 4.34 17.01 12.91
N SER A 63 3.96 18.10 13.55
CA SER A 63 2.93 18.07 14.57
C SER A 63 1.54 17.89 13.95
N TRP A 64 0.59 17.38 14.74
CA TRP A 64 -0.83 17.30 14.34
C TRP A 64 -1.38 18.65 13.84
N GLY A 65 -0.96 19.76 14.44
CA GLY A 65 -1.37 21.10 14.03
C GLY A 65 -0.84 21.51 12.65
N GLU A 66 0.32 21.01 12.24
CA GLU A 66 0.91 21.26 10.92
C GLU A 66 0.21 20.47 9.82
N PHE A 67 -0.12 19.19 10.07
CA PHE A 67 -1.01 18.43 9.20
C PHE A 67 -2.34 19.15 9.00
N MET A 68 -2.96 19.64 10.08
CA MET A 68 -4.21 20.39 9.99
C MET A 68 -4.08 21.71 9.19
N LYS A 69 -2.94 22.40 9.25
CA LYS A 69 -2.68 23.59 8.42
C LYS A 69 -2.54 23.22 6.94
N MET A 70 -1.92 22.09 6.65
CA MET A 70 -1.75 21.56 5.29
C MET A 70 -3.08 21.08 4.69
N ASP A 71 -3.90 20.37 5.47
CA ASP A 71 -5.15 19.75 5.01
C ASP A 71 -6.27 20.77 4.76
N LYS A 72 -6.37 21.79 5.62
CA LYS A 72 -7.42 22.82 5.52
C LYS A 72 -7.57 23.46 4.14
N PRO A 73 -6.52 23.99 3.47
CA PRO A 73 -6.68 24.58 2.13
C PRO A 73 -7.20 23.59 1.10
N TRP A 74 -6.84 22.30 1.22
CA TRP A 74 -7.36 21.25 0.34
C TRP A 74 -8.84 20.95 0.58
N VAL A 75 -9.25 20.90 1.84
CA VAL A 75 -10.68 20.80 2.20
C VAL A 75 -11.46 21.95 1.57
N LEU A 76 -10.98 23.18 1.74
CA LEU A 76 -11.64 24.39 1.22
C LEU A 76 -11.64 24.50 -0.32
N ALA A 77 -10.69 23.84 -0.99
CA ALA A 77 -10.61 23.81 -2.45
C ALA A 77 -11.47 22.70 -3.09
N SER A 78 -12.08 21.82 -2.28
CA SER A 78 -12.83 20.66 -2.76
C SER A 78 -14.29 20.99 -3.06
N ASP A 79 -14.86 20.27 -4.03
CA ASP A 79 -16.29 20.37 -4.36
C ASP A 79 -17.16 19.61 -3.33
N ALA A 80 -16.60 18.59 -2.69
CA ALA A 80 -17.24 17.86 -1.58
C ALA A 80 -16.20 17.13 -0.71
N VAL A 81 -16.65 16.66 0.46
CA VAL A 81 -15.86 15.79 1.36
C VAL A 81 -16.53 14.43 1.48
N LEU A 82 -15.76 13.35 1.34
CA LEU A 82 -16.13 12.01 1.77
C LEU A 82 -15.60 11.76 3.18
N ARG A 83 -16.48 11.66 4.18
CA ARG A 83 -16.14 11.32 5.56
C ARG A 83 -16.33 9.82 5.77
N LEU A 84 -15.21 9.10 5.86
CA LEU A 84 -15.17 7.67 6.18
C LEU A 84 -15.64 7.43 7.62
N GLU A 85 -16.08 6.22 7.93
CA GLU A 85 -16.47 5.85 9.29
C GLU A 85 -15.26 5.81 10.24
N GLY A 86 -15.52 5.95 11.54
CA GLY A 86 -14.51 5.88 12.60
C GLY A 86 -14.28 7.20 13.34
N GLU A 87 -13.92 7.07 14.63
CA GLU A 87 -13.62 8.18 15.52
C GLU A 87 -12.31 8.88 15.11
N SER A 88 -12.37 10.18 14.81
CA SER A 88 -11.19 10.94 14.40
C SER A 88 -11.36 12.44 14.64
N LYS A 89 -10.58 12.99 15.59
CA LYS A 89 -10.56 14.43 15.89
C LYS A 89 -10.21 15.28 14.67
N GLY A 90 -9.30 14.79 13.83
CA GLY A 90 -8.90 15.45 12.58
C GLY A 90 -10.06 15.48 11.59
N ALA A 91 -10.67 14.33 11.36
CA ALA A 91 -11.79 14.21 10.43
C ALA A 91 -13.02 15.03 10.86
N ASP A 92 -13.29 15.09 12.17
CA ASP A 92 -14.36 15.94 12.71
C ASP A 92 -14.06 17.43 12.52
N LEU A 93 -12.79 17.83 12.54
CA LEU A 93 -12.37 19.20 12.30
C LEU A 93 -12.47 19.57 10.82
N GLU A 94 -12.07 18.67 9.93
CA GLU A 94 -12.22 18.82 8.48
C GLU A 94 -13.70 18.95 8.08
N GLU A 95 -14.57 18.11 8.64
CA GLU A 95 -16.01 18.22 8.45
C GLU A 95 -16.57 19.57 8.93
N ARG A 96 -16.10 20.08 10.07
CA ARG A 96 -16.47 21.43 10.52
C ARG A 96 -16.01 22.52 9.56
N TRP A 97 -14.81 22.40 8.99
CA TRP A 97 -14.33 23.37 7.99
C TRP A 97 -15.18 23.34 6.71
N ALA A 98 -15.48 22.14 6.21
CA ALA A 98 -16.32 21.95 5.03
C ALA A 98 -17.73 22.53 5.23
N ASN A 99 -18.38 22.17 6.34
CA ASN A 99 -19.72 22.68 6.68
C ASN A 99 -19.74 24.21 6.80
N LYS A 100 -18.72 24.82 7.43
CA LYS A 100 -18.61 26.28 7.54
C LYS A 100 -18.41 26.97 6.18
N ALA A 101 -17.77 26.29 5.23
CA ALA A 101 -17.54 26.78 3.88
C ALA A 101 -18.69 26.47 2.89
N GLY A 102 -19.74 25.78 3.34
CA GLY A 102 -20.84 25.34 2.47
C GLY A 102 -20.47 24.19 1.54
N ILE A 103 -19.39 23.45 1.84
CA ILE A 103 -18.94 22.29 1.09
C ILE A 103 -19.70 21.06 1.60
N PRO A 104 -20.44 20.33 0.76
CA PRO A 104 -21.24 19.20 1.21
C PRO A 104 -20.36 18.03 1.66
N VAL A 105 -20.76 17.38 2.75
CA VAL A 105 -20.08 16.23 3.34
C VAL A 105 -20.94 14.99 3.22
N PHE A 106 -20.35 13.91 2.73
CA PHE A 106 -21.02 12.64 2.47
C PHE A 106 -20.38 11.50 3.24
N ARG A 107 -21.10 10.39 3.41
CA ARG A 107 -20.60 9.17 4.08
C ARG A 107 -20.32 8.02 3.11
N ALA A 108 -20.72 8.16 1.84
CA ALA A 108 -20.60 7.10 0.84
C ALA A 108 -20.41 7.69 -0.57
N VAL A 109 -19.61 7.00 -1.40
CA VAL A 109 -19.36 7.39 -2.80
C VAL A 109 -20.65 7.44 -3.61
N GLU A 110 -21.60 6.55 -3.33
CA GLU A 110 -22.92 6.50 -3.96
C GLU A 110 -23.68 7.81 -3.78
N THR A 111 -23.63 8.39 -2.58
CA THR A 111 -24.34 9.62 -2.26
C THR A 111 -23.71 10.84 -2.91
N ILE A 112 -22.37 10.83 -3.07
CA ILE A 112 -21.62 11.84 -3.82
C ILE A 112 -21.99 11.77 -5.30
N ALA A 113 -21.94 10.57 -5.88
CA ALA A 113 -22.38 10.33 -7.25
C ALA A 113 -23.79 10.88 -7.42
N THR A 114 -24.74 10.43 -6.57
CA THR A 114 -26.14 10.85 -6.59
C THR A 114 -26.34 12.37 -6.61
N PHE A 115 -25.50 13.08 -5.86
CA PHE A 115 -25.55 14.53 -5.77
C PHE A 115 -25.01 15.24 -7.02
N PHE A 116 -23.91 14.77 -7.61
CA PHE A 116 -23.24 15.46 -8.71
C PHE A 116 -23.67 15.04 -10.11
N TYR A 117 -24.16 13.82 -10.28
CA TYR A 117 -24.68 13.34 -11.56
C TYR A 117 -26.20 13.12 -11.43
N SER A 118 -26.95 13.30 -12.51
CA SER A 118 -28.41 13.11 -12.52
C SER A 118 -28.82 11.70 -12.99
N ASP A 119 -27.89 10.92 -13.56
CA ASP A 119 -28.08 9.53 -14.00
C ASP A 119 -27.00 8.62 -13.38
N HIS A 120 -27.41 7.70 -12.51
CA HIS A 120 -26.54 6.80 -11.72
C HIS A 120 -26.57 5.36 -12.22
N THR A 121 -27.23 5.11 -13.34
CA THR A 121 -27.46 3.76 -13.87
C THR A 121 -26.12 3.09 -14.19
N ALA A 122 -25.22 3.83 -14.84
CA ALA A 122 -23.87 3.37 -15.17
C ALA A 122 -23.00 3.06 -13.93
N PHE A 123 -23.10 3.87 -12.86
CA PHE A 123 -22.31 3.64 -11.64
C PHE A 123 -22.80 2.39 -10.87
N ARG A 124 -24.12 2.20 -10.78
CA ARG A 124 -24.72 1.03 -10.12
C ARG A 124 -24.38 -0.27 -10.85
N GLU A 125 -24.50 -0.28 -12.17
CA GLU A 125 -24.13 -1.42 -13.02
C GLU A 125 -22.64 -1.74 -12.90
N TRP A 126 -21.77 -0.72 -12.95
CA TRP A 126 -20.33 -0.90 -12.75
C TRP A 126 -19.98 -1.50 -11.37
N LYS A 127 -20.57 -0.97 -10.28
CA LYS A 127 -20.31 -1.47 -8.92
C LYS A 127 -20.75 -2.93 -8.78
N GLN A 128 -21.90 -3.30 -9.34
CA GLN A 128 -22.39 -4.67 -9.35
C GLN A 128 -21.44 -5.62 -10.14
N GLN A 129 -20.99 -5.21 -11.32
CA GLN A 129 -20.03 -5.97 -12.12
C GLN A 129 -18.68 -6.14 -11.39
N ARG A 130 -18.19 -5.11 -10.69
CA ARG A 130 -16.93 -5.16 -9.94
C ARG A 130 -17.01 -6.03 -8.69
N VAL A 131 -18.09 -5.95 -7.91
CA VAL A 131 -18.32 -6.81 -6.74
C VAL A 131 -18.40 -8.27 -7.16
N ALA A 132 -19.05 -8.58 -8.29
CA ALA A 132 -19.06 -9.92 -8.87
C ALA A 132 -17.64 -10.39 -9.26
N LYS A 133 -16.84 -9.52 -9.89
CA LYS A 133 -15.44 -9.80 -10.26
C LYS A 133 -14.54 -10.05 -9.04
N LEU A 134 -14.65 -9.22 -8.00
CA LEU A 134 -13.86 -9.37 -6.76
C LEU A 134 -14.19 -10.66 -5.99
N LYS A 135 -15.46 -11.08 -5.95
CA LYS A 135 -15.86 -12.36 -5.35
C LYS A 135 -15.31 -13.58 -6.10
N GLY A 136 -15.06 -13.46 -7.40
CA GLY A 136 -14.42 -14.50 -8.21
C GLY A 136 -12.89 -14.53 -8.12
N GLU A 137 -12.24 -13.37 -8.00
CA GLU A 137 -10.77 -13.22 -8.01
C GLU A 137 -10.07 -13.62 -6.70
N TYR A 138 -10.80 -13.70 -5.58
CA TYR A 138 -10.25 -14.08 -4.26
C TYR A 138 -10.42 -15.57 -3.90
N ASN A 139 -11.08 -16.37 -4.77
CA ASN A 139 -11.26 -17.82 -4.59
C ASN A 139 -10.36 -18.67 -5.52
N THR A 140 -9.45 -18.04 -6.26
CA THR A 140 -8.44 -18.77 -7.04
C THR A 140 -7.26 -19.15 -6.13
N PRO A 141 -6.92 -20.45 -6.02
CA PRO A 141 -5.70 -20.86 -5.35
C PRO A 141 -4.51 -20.17 -6.02
N VAL A 142 -3.63 -19.56 -5.23
CA VAL A 142 -2.35 -19.01 -5.72
C VAL A 142 -1.38 -20.16 -5.97
N SER A 143 -1.71 -21.03 -6.90
CA SER A 143 -0.82 -22.01 -7.50
C SER A 143 -0.82 -21.78 -9.01
N ALA A 144 -0.30 -20.62 -9.44
CA ALA A 144 0.10 -20.50 -10.83
C ALA A 144 1.32 -21.40 -11.01
N PRO A 145 1.28 -22.44 -11.87
CA PRO A 145 2.49 -23.17 -12.22
C PRO A 145 3.48 -22.17 -12.82
N LEU A 146 4.74 -22.25 -12.39
CA LEU A 146 5.84 -21.57 -13.06
C LEU A 146 5.77 -21.94 -14.54
N VAL A 147 5.41 -20.99 -15.39
CA VAL A 147 5.44 -21.16 -16.84
C VAL A 147 6.91 -21.24 -17.24
N VAL A 148 7.45 -22.45 -17.31
CA VAL A 148 8.74 -22.70 -17.94
C VAL A 148 8.52 -22.51 -19.44
N CYS A 149 9.09 -21.44 -20.01
CA CYS A 149 9.03 -21.17 -21.44
C CYS A 149 9.60 -22.36 -22.21
N GLN A 150 8.80 -22.91 -23.12
CA GLN A 150 9.13 -24.04 -24.00
C GLN A 150 9.65 -23.55 -25.35
N CYS A 151 10.48 -22.50 -25.35
CA CYS A 151 10.88 -21.79 -26.56
C CYS A 151 12.31 -22.20 -26.99
N ASP A 152 12.53 -22.40 -28.30
CA ASP A 152 13.84 -22.71 -28.89
C ASP A 152 14.80 -21.50 -28.72
N PRO A 153 16.02 -21.66 -28.15
CA PRO A 153 16.87 -20.54 -27.73
C PRO A 153 17.28 -19.55 -28.83
N GLY A 154 17.19 -19.94 -30.10
CA GLY A 154 17.60 -19.12 -31.25
C GLY A 154 16.58 -18.06 -31.70
N GLU A 155 15.31 -18.18 -31.30
CA GLU A 155 14.21 -17.33 -31.81
C GLU A 155 13.33 -16.72 -30.70
N CYS A 156 13.72 -16.86 -29.42
CA CYS A 156 12.90 -16.38 -28.31
C CYS A 156 12.93 -14.84 -28.17
N VAL A 157 11.75 -14.22 -28.32
CA VAL A 157 11.50 -12.78 -28.06
C VAL A 157 11.91 -12.36 -26.63
N CYS A 158 11.97 -13.30 -25.69
CA CYS A 158 12.40 -13.07 -24.30
C CYS A 158 13.87 -12.64 -24.17
N GLN A 159 14.77 -13.13 -25.02
CA GLN A 159 16.19 -12.74 -25.00
C GLN A 159 16.38 -11.31 -25.49
N ALA A 160 15.65 -10.89 -26.52
CA ALA A 160 15.64 -9.51 -27.00
C ALA A 160 15.06 -8.53 -25.96
N GLN A 161 14.06 -8.94 -25.19
CA GLN A 161 13.51 -8.16 -24.08
C GLN A 161 14.50 -8.02 -22.89
N LEU A 162 15.27 -9.07 -22.60
CA LEU A 162 16.35 -9.02 -21.60
C LEU A 162 17.51 -8.10 -22.04
N GLU A 163 17.81 -8.06 -23.35
CA GLU A 163 18.80 -7.13 -23.90
C GLU A 163 18.31 -5.68 -23.90
N SER A 164 17.03 -5.42 -24.15
CA SER A 164 16.49 -4.06 -24.12
C SER A 164 16.41 -3.48 -22.69
N ASN A 165 16.22 -4.33 -21.68
CA ASN A 165 16.30 -3.97 -20.26
C ASN A 165 17.72 -3.49 -19.83
N LYS A 166 18.75 -3.68 -20.66
CA LYS A 166 20.11 -3.15 -20.40
C LYS A 166 20.23 -1.63 -20.61
N ASN A 167 19.21 -0.96 -21.15
CA ASN A 167 19.21 0.50 -21.27
C ASN A 167 18.86 1.16 -19.93
N LYS A 168 19.93 1.37 -19.16
CA LYS A 168 20.01 1.96 -17.81
C LYS A 168 19.23 3.27 -17.70
N VAL A 169 18.28 3.32 -16.77
CA VAL A 169 17.64 4.58 -16.35
C VAL A 169 18.69 5.43 -15.60
N THR A 170 19.02 6.59 -16.17
CA THR A 170 19.96 7.60 -15.66
C THR A 170 19.27 8.69 -14.83
N GLY A 171 18.31 8.31 -14.00
CA GLY A 171 17.70 9.23 -13.04
C GLY A 171 18.58 9.30 -11.78
N ALA A 172 19.14 10.46 -11.47
CA ALA A 172 19.85 10.67 -10.20
C ALA A 172 18.83 10.67 -9.06
N PHE A 173 18.81 9.60 -8.27
CA PHE A 173 18.19 9.58 -6.96
C PHE A 173 19.24 10.17 -6.00
N PRO A 174 18.95 11.28 -5.28
CA PRO A 174 19.95 11.99 -4.50
C PRO A 174 20.69 11.13 -3.46
N ASP A 175 20.02 10.09 -2.99
CA ASP A 175 20.48 9.09 -2.03
C ASP A 175 20.81 7.72 -2.68
N GLY A 176 20.46 7.54 -3.95
CA GLY A 176 20.68 6.30 -4.71
C GLY A 176 19.69 5.17 -4.39
N TYR A 177 18.65 5.40 -3.58
CA TYR A 177 17.72 4.34 -3.16
C TYR A 177 16.54 4.19 -4.13
N ARG A 178 16.14 2.94 -4.43
CA ARG A 178 15.08 2.58 -5.38
C ARG A 178 14.04 1.64 -4.79
N TYR A 179 13.29 2.13 -3.80
CA TYR A 179 12.23 1.35 -3.15
C TYR A 179 11.14 0.90 -4.13
N ASP A 180 10.87 1.69 -5.18
CA ASP A 180 9.91 1.38 -6.23
C ASP A 180 10.27 0.14 -7.06
N LEU A 181 11.54 -0.29 -7.04
CA LEU A 181 12.00 -1.49 -7.73
C LEU A 181 11.90 -2.76 -6.88
N ILE A 182 11.56 -2.66 -5.60
CA ILE A 182 11.38 -3.84 -4.75
C ILE A 182 10.08 -4.55 -5.18
N PRO A 183 10.12 -5.84 -5.55
CA PRO A 183 8.92 -6.55 -6.00
C PRO A 183 7.81 -6.49 -4.93
N PRO A 184 6.60 -5.96 -5.23
CA PRO A 184 5.52 -5.87 -4.25
C PRO A 184 5.09 -7.23 -3.67
N VAL A 185 5.26 -8.31 -4.43
CA VAL A 185 5.01 -9.68 -3.97
C VAL A 185 6.00 -10.12 -2.90
N ALA A 186 7.27 -9.69 -2.98
CA ALA A 186 8.28 -9.96 -1.96
C ALA A 186 7.95 -9.18 -0.67
N LEU A 187 7.61 -7.89 -0.80
CA LEU A 187 7.16 -7.07 0.33
C LEU A 187 5.94 -7.68 1.04
N ARG A 188 4.94 -8.14 0.29
CA ARG A 188 3.75 -8.79 0.85
C ARG A 188 4.10 -10.06 1.63
N ARG A 189 4.99 -10.92 1.12
CA ARG A 189 5.42 -12.15 1.81
C ARG A 189 6.21 -11.83 3.08
N LEU A 190 7.10 -10.85 3.01
CA LEU A 190 7.84 -10.35 4.18
C LEU A 190 6.88 -9.86 5.27
N ALA A 191 5.94 -9.00 4.91
CA ALA A 191 4.93 -8.46 5.83
C ALA A 191 4.07 -9.57 6.47
N LYS A 192 3.69 -10.59 5.68
CA LYS A 192 2.95 -11.75 6.20
C LYS A 192 3.73 -12.48 7.29
N VAL A 193 5.03 -12.74 7.10
CA VAL A 193 5.86 -13.42 8.11
C VAL A 193 6.01 -12.57 9.38
N PHE A 194 6.19 -11.25 9.24
CA PHE A 194 6.20 -10.36 10.41
C PHE A 194 4.87 -10.36 11.16
N HIS A 195 3.74 -10.37 10.46
CA HIS A 195 2.42 -10.49 11.08
C HIS A 195 2.27 -11.82 11.84
N GLU A 196 2.62 -12.95 11.23
CA GLU A 196 2.59 -14.26 11.88
C GLU A 196 3.54 -14.32 13.09
N GLY A 197 4.71 -13.70 13.00
CA GLY A 197 5.65 -13.56 14.10
C GLY A 197 5.09 -12.72 15.25
N ALA A 198 4.42 -11.61 14.94
CA ALA A 198 3.78 -10.75 15.94
C ALA A 198 2.63 -11.48 16.67
N MET A 199 1.84 -12.26 15.95
CA MET A 199 0.78 -13.09 16.56
C MET A 199 1.34 -14.15 17.51
N LYS A 200 2.55 -14.66 17.27
CA LYS A 200 3.18 -15.72 18.07
C LYS A 200 4.04 -15.21 19.23
N HIS A 201 4.74 -14.10 19.02
CA HIS A 201 5.79 -13.61 19.92
C HIS A 201 5.59 -12.17 20.40
N GLY A 202 4.50 -11.52 20.00
CA GLY A 202 4.22 -10.12 20.29
C GLY A 202 4.81 -9.16 19.24
N GLU A 203 4.25 -7.96 19.20
CA GLU A 203 4.69 -6.91 18.28
C GLU A 203 6.17 -6.57 18.48
N HIS A 204 6.86 -6.28 17.38
CA HIS A 204 8.27 -5.90 17.39
C HIS A 204 9.23 -6.91 18.08
N ASN A 205 8.85 -8.18 18.28
CA ASN A 205 9.72 -9.18 18.88
C ASN A 205 11.09 -9.33 18.17
N TRP A 206 11.16 -8.99 16.88
CA TRP A 206 12.42 -8.97 16.14
C TRP A 206 13.46 -8.00 16.72
N LYS A 207 13.05 -6.96 17.47
CA LYS A 207 13.92 -6.05 18.22
C LYS A 207 14.65 -6.70 19.39
N GLY A 208 14.28 -7.93 19.76
CA GLY A 208 14.95 -8.71 20.81
C GLY A 208 16.35 -9.21 20.44
N GLY A 209 16.85 -8.88 19.25
CA GLY A 209 18.19 -9.25 18.82
C GLY A 209 18.25 -10.64 18.18
N MET A 210 18.97 -10.76 17.06
CA MET A 210 19.36 -12.04 16.48
C MET A 210 20.65 -11.86 15.69
N SER A 211 21.71 -12.53 16.11
CA SER A 211 23.01 -12.43 15.44
C SER A 211 22.96 -12.84 13.96
N VAL A 212 23.84 -12.25 13.14
CA VAL A 212 24.00 -12.57 11.72
C VAL A 212 24.18 -14.07 11.51
N ALA A 213 25.02 -14.73 12.33
CA ALA A 213 25.24 -16.17 12.25
C ALA A 213 23.94 -16.98 12.47
N THR A 214 23.09 -16.55 13.42
CA THR A 214 21.79 -17.19 13.67
C THR A 214 20.83 -16.98 12.50
N CYS A 215 20.81 -15.77 11.93
CA CYS A 215 20.02 -15.46 10.75
C CYS A 215 20.45 -16.33 9.55
N ILE A 216 21.75 -16.44 9.26
CA ILE A 216 22.30 -17.29 8.19
C ILE A 216 21.83 -18.73 8.35
N ASN A 217 22.00 -19.31 9.55
CA ASN A 217 21.59 -20.69 9.79
C ASN A 217 20.09 -20.92 9.54
N LYS A 218 19.23 -19.96 9.96
CA LYS A 218 17.79 -20.03 9.70
C LYS A 218 17.44 -19.83 8.22
N ILE A 219 18.12 -18.94 7.50
CA ILE A 219 17.98 -18.77 6.04
C ILE A 219 18.27 -20.09 5.35
N MET A 220 19.42 -20.70 5.65
CA MET A 220 19.83 -21.98 5.07
C MET A 220 18.77 -23.06 5.32
N GLY A 221 18.23 -23.16 6.54
CA GLY A 221 17.15 -24.09 6.87
C GLY A 221 15.90 -23.91 5.99
N HIS A 222 15.45 -22.67 5.78
CA HIS A 222 14.30 -22.41 4.91
C HIS A 222 14.63 -22.67 3.42
N LEU A 223 15.83 -22.32 2.95
CA LEU A 223 16.25 -22.58 1.57
C LEU A 223 16.36 -24.09 1.28
N THR A 224 16.92 -24.88 2.20
CA THR A 224 16.97 -26.34 2.05
C THR A 224 15.57 -26.95 1.99
N LYS A 225 14.65 -26.53 2.86
CA LYS A 225 13.25 -27.00 2.81
C LYS A 225 12.55 -26.64 1.51
N TYR A 226 12.80 -25.43 1.00
CA TYR A 226 12.29 -25.00 -0.30
C TYR A 226 12.86 -25.84 -1.46
N GLN A 227 14.17 -26.12 -1.44
CA GLN A 227 14.85 -26.94 -2.46
C GLN A 227 14.29 -28.35 -2.56
N ILE A 228 13.89 -28.97 -1.45
CA ILE A 228 13.26 -30.30 -1.43
C ILE A 228 11.74 -30.26 -1.72
N GLY A 229 11.21 -29.09 -2.09
CA GLY A 229 9.80 -28.93 -2.49
C GLY A 229 8.81 -28.85 -1.33
N SER A 230 9.25 -28.58 -0.10
CA SER A 230 8.33 -28.43 1.03
C SER A 230 7.39 -27.24 0.85
N THR A 231 6.14 -27.43 1.25
CA THR A 231 5.05 -26.43 1.16
C THR A 231 4.39 -26.18 2.52
N GLU A 232 5.00 -26.64 3.61
CA GLU A 232 4.46 -26.52 4.98
C GLU A 232 4.28 -25.08 5.44
N GLU A 233 5.13 -24.18 4.93
CA GLU A 233 5.11 -22.76 5.24
C GLU A 233 5.66 -21.94 4.07
N ASP A 234 5.56 -20.62 4.17
CA ASP A 234 6.21 -19.72 3.23
C ASP A 234 7.73 -19.68 3.47
N HIS A 235 8.47 -20.67 2.95
CA HIS A 235 9.92 -20.77 3.15
C HIS A 235 10.70 -19.58 2.59
N LEU A 236 10.37 -19.09 1.39
CA LEU A 236 11.05 -17.94 0.81
C LEU A 236 10.71 -16.63 1.55
N GLY A 237 9.47 -16.48 2.02
CA GLY A 237 9.06 -15.35 2.87
C GLY A 237 9.78 -15.37 4.20
N ASN A 238 9.95 -16.55 4.82
CA ASN A 238 10.71 -16.69 6.05
C ASN A 238 12.20 -16.43 5.84
N ALA A 239 12.79 -16.92 4.74
CA ALA A 239 14.17 -16.60 4.36
C ALA A 239 14.35 -15.08 4.17
N LEU A 240 13.43 -14.42 3.49
CA LEU A 240 13.43 -12.96 3.31
C LEU A 240 13.31 -12.22 4.65
N CYS A 241 12.47 -12.71 5.57
CA CYS A 241 12.36 -12.17 6.93
C CYS A 241 13.69 -12.27 7.69
N ARG A 242 14.36 -13.41 7.63
CA ARG A 242 15.69 -13.57 8.25
C ARG A 242 16.76 -12.72 7.59
N ALA A 243 16.72 -12.54 6.27
CA ALA A 243 17.63 -11.63 5.57
C ALA A 243 17.41 -10.17 6.01
N ALA A 244 16.16 -9.72 6.16
CA ALA A 244 15.86 -8.39 6.66
C ALA A 244 16.35 -8.19 8.12
N MET A 245 16.13 -9.17 8.99
CA MET A 245 16.66 -9.15 10.36
C MET A 245 18.20 -9.21 10.40
N MET A 246 18.83 -9.90 9.45
CA MET A 246 20.28 -9.99 9.32
C MET A 246 20.90 -8.64 8.96
N VAL A 247 20.32 -7.91 7.99
CA VAL A 247 20.74 -6.55 7.63
C VAL A 247 20.63 -5.63 8.85
N HIS A 248 19.49 -5.67 9.56
CA HIS A 248 19.34 -4.87 10.77
C HIS A 248 20.37 -5.24 11.86
N SER A 249 20.62 -6.54 12.08
CA SER A 249 21.61 -6.96 13.08
C SER A 249 23.03 -6.54 12.71
N GLU A 250 23.38 -6.51 11.43
CA GLU A 250 24.70 -6.08 10.95
C GLU A 250 24.89 -4.57 11.17
N GLU A 251 23.87 -3.76 10.85
CA GLU A 251 23.96 -2.31 10.93
C GLU A 251 23.77 -1.77 12.36
N GLU A 252 22.84 -2.35 13.13
CA GLU A 252 22.38 -1.76 14.39
C GLU A 252 22.88 -2.50 15.64
N TRP A 253 23.32 -3.77 15.49
CA TRP A 253 23.76 -4.61 16.62
C TRP A 253 25.12 -5.30 16.37
N PRO A 254 26.19 -4.55 16.08
CA PRO A 254 27.53 -5.11 15.86
C PRO A 254 28.01 -5.99 17.02
N GLU A 255 27.62 -5.66 18.26
CA GLU A 255 27.95 -6.41 19.48
C GLU A 255 27.38 -7.84 19.48
N LEU A 256 26.25 -8.09 18.81
CA LEU A 256 25.68 -9.43 18.68
C LEU A 256 26.44 -10.30 17.67
N ASN A 257 27.33 -9.69 16.87
CA ASN A 257 28.04 -10.35 15.77
C ASN A 257 29.53 -10.59 16.07
N GLY A 258 29.99 -10.26 17.28
CA GLY A 258 31.41 -10.32 17.61
C GLY A 258 32.26 -9.30 16.83
N LEU A 259 31.62 -8.25 16.31
CA LEU A 259 32.28 -7.07 15.77
C LEU A 259 32.43 -6.08 16.92
N GLU A 260 33.60 -6.10 17.59
CA GLU A 260 33.96 -5.01 18.49
C GLU A 260 34.19 -3.75 17.64
N LEU A 261 33.47 -2.67 17.94
CA LEU A 261 33.74 -1.33 17.39
C LEU A 261 34.97 -0.71 18.05
#